data_AF-A0A3A4ZBB7-F1
#
_entry.id   AF-A0A3A4ZBB7-F1
#
_cell.length_a   1.000
_cell.length_b   1.000
_cell.length_c   1.000
_cell.angle_alpha   90.00
_cell.angle_beta   90.00
_cell.angle_gamma   90.00
#
_symmetry.space_group_name_H-M   'P 1'
#
loop_
_entity.id
_entity.type
_entity.pdbx_description
1 polymer ?
#
loop_
_entity_poly.entity_id
_entity_poly.type
_entity_poly.pdbx_seq_one_letter_code
_entity_poly.pdbx_strand_id
1 'polypeptide(L)'
;MEDNKSVNVPTETGVPDPGKVESHAPIICAQNQLAAETRLIRIEKLDMVRILQLEACTRCGECLNWCPVYDQDQREDIIPRTKVRDFLRIIKGQHGLLARILRSSSAGEPIKNLIRKLFRVPLVTEETVKAFVNNLYECSTCGQCQVVCPANIDTVNIWENIREAIVSSGYGPLPQQVPLVKSVKAYDNPWQQPRQARTKWIRRAKKEGLLKEVPKEVKKSNPRILLFLGCTAVYDVNVRQIAINTVNIFEELGVDYGCLGDAEKCCASVMLRMGDPEFERVAKQNIEQFNSLGIETLVTSCAGCYKTIKEDYPRVKGLEFEVLHTVEFLKRLMDRGVLSFQNRVERSVTYHDPCHLGRAAGVFDAPREILKAIPGLNLLEMERIYEYSRCCGAGGGVKAGFPDIQSKMAERRIREAEATGAQGLVSACPFCFAGLQVGIKAINSPLVMSDVTSLVAKALLGTNAEEAAHNLKAE
;
A
#
# COMPACT_ATOMS: atom_id res chain seq x y z
N MET A 1 -8.44 49.72 45.08
CA MET A 1 -7.77 48.57 44.45
C MET A 1 -8.62 47.37 44.83
N GLU A 2 -9.64 47.09 44.02
CA GLU A 2 -9.60 46.07 42.93
C GLU A 2 -9.60 44.66 43.53
N ASP A 3 -10.33 43.66 43.06
CA ASP A 3 -11.50 43.53 42.20
C ASP A 3 -11.91 42.06 42.39
N ASN A 4 -13.17 41.77 42.69
CA ASN A 4 -13.63 40.40 42.89
C ASN A 4 -14.69 40.05 41.82
N LYS A 5 -14.34 39.17 40.89
CA LYS A 5 -15.30 38.58 39.94
C LYS A 5 -15.15 37.06 39.90
N SER A 6 -16.19 36.42 40.40
CA SER A 6 -16.55 35.01 40.27
C SER A 6 -16.89 34.64 38.83
N VAL A 7 -16.45 33.46 38.38
CA VAL A 7 -16.96 32.81 37.16
C VAL A 7 -17.51 31.43 37.50
N ASN A 8 -18.75 31.22 37.05
CA ASN A 8 -19.59 30.03 37.19
C ASN A 8 -19.10 28.84 36.36
N VAL A 9 -19.32 27.63 36.91
CA VAL A 9 -19.44 26.36 36.19
C VAL A 9 -20.93 26.06 35.98
N PRO A 10 -21.33 25.49 34.83
CA PRO A 10 -22.19 24.31 34.94
C PRO A 10 -21.91 23.21 33.91
N THR A 11 -22.04 21.99 34.41
CA THR A 11 -22.25 20.72 33.71
C THR A 11 -23.60 20.69 32.98
N GLU A 12 -23.70 20.00 31.83
CA GLU A 12 -24.82 19.09 31.55
C GLU A 12 -24.66 18.28 30.26
N THR A 13 -25.12 17.03 30.36
CA THR A 13 -25.23 15.97 29.37
C THR A 13 -26.54 16.06 28.57
N GLY A 14 -26.54 15.74 27.28
CA GLY A 14 -27.78 15.56 26.51
C GLY A 14 -27.56 14.94 25.13
N VAL A 15 -28.08 13.72 24.95
CA VAL A 15 -28.16 12.95 23.68
C VAL A 15 -29.36 13.46 22.85
N PRO A 16 -29.30 13.55 21.51
CA PRO A 16 -30.47 13.89 20.69
C PRO A 16 -31.29 12.66 20.26
N ASP A 17 -32.60 12.77 20.46
CA ASP A 17 -33.70 11.88 20.07
C ASP A 17 -34.04 12.00 18.56
N PRO A 18 -34.33 10.91 17.81
CA PRO A 18 -34.61 10.96 16.38
C PRO A 18 -36.12 11.03 16.12
N GLY A 19 -36.62 12.21 15.74
CA GLY A 19 -37.99 12.29 15.24
C GLY A 19 -38.55 13.70 15.21
N LYS A 20 -38.46 14.35 14.04
CA LYS A 20 -39.46 15.32 13.54
C LYS A 20 -39.17 15.62 12.07
N VAL A 21 -39.99 15.03 11.22
CA VAL A 21 -40.09 15.31 9.79
C VAL A 21 -41.08 16.47 9.66
N GLU A 22 -40.63 17.63 9.20
CA GLU A 22 -41.52 18.71 8.74
C GLU A 22 -41.43 18.86 7.22
N SER A 23 -42.62 18.82 6.64
CA SER A 23 -42.94 18.79 5.22
C SER A 23 -43.07 20.20 4.63
N HIS A 24 -42.33 20.51 3.58
CA HIS A 24 -42.69 21.57 2.62
C HIS A 24 -42.49 21.09 1.17
N ALA A 25 -43.57 21.20 0.40
CA ALA A 25 -43.67 20.99 -1.06
C ALA A 25 -43.31 22.30 -1.83
N PRO A 26 -43.35 22.35 -3.18
CA PRO A 26 -43.08 21.34 -4.20
C PRO A 26 -41.91 21.72 -5.13
N ILE A 27 -41.44 20.71 -5.85
CA ILE A 27 -40.39 20.69 -6.86
C ILE A 27 -40.84 21.45 -8.12
N ILE A 28 -40.33 22.66 -8.38
CA ILE A 28 -40.24 23.25 -9.73
C ILE A 28 -39.06 24.22 -9.78
N CYS A 29 -37.91 23.77 -10.30
CA CYS A 29 -37.07 24.52 -11.26
C CYS A 29 -35.87 23.65 -11.69
N ALA A 30 -36.13 22.66 -12.54
CA ALA A 30 -35.09 21.97 -13.28
C ALA A 30 -34.88 22.72 -14.60
N GLN A 31 -34.02 23.73 -14.60
CA GLN A 31 -33.50 24.33 -15.84
C GLN A 31 -32.01 24.60 -15.73
N ASN A 32 -31.27 23.91 -16.60
CA ASN A 32 -29.97 24.29 -17.16
C ASN A 32 -28.79 24.43 -16.20
N GLN A 33 -28.33 23.30 -15.64
CA GLN A 33 -26.89 23.05 -15.62
C GLN A 33 -26.57 22.25 -16.87
N LEU A 34 -25.88 22.87 -17.85
CA LEU A 34 -25.22 22.10 -18.91
C LEU A 34 -24.35 21.05 -18.21
N ALA A 35 -24.68 19.77 -18.38
CA ALA A 35 -23.83 18.67 -17.93
C ALA A 35 -22.43 18.92 -18.48
N ALA A 36 -21.42 18.97 -17.60
CA ALA A 36 -20.05 19.08 -18.03
C ALA A 36 -19.77 17.97 -19.05
N GLU A 37 -19.18 18.33 -20.18
CA GLU A 37 -18.91 17.37 -21.25
C GLU A 37 -18.05 16.24 -20.68
N THR A 38 -18.53 14.99 -20.81
CA THR A 38 -17.85 13.83 -20.21
C THR A 38 -16.48 13.67 -20.87
N ARG A 39 -15.42 13.82 -20.06
CA ARG A 39 -14.03 13.73 -20.54
C ARG A 39 -13.73 12.32 -21.05
N LEU A 40 -12.98 12.25 -22.14
CA LEU A 40 -12.56 10.97 -22.71
C LEU A 40 -11.45 10.35 -21.85
N ILE A 41 -11.56 9.06 -21.58
CA ILE A 41 -10.49 8.29 -20.94
C ILE A 41 -9.35 8.15 -21.94
N ARG A 42 -8.15 8.56 -21.54
CA ARG A 42 -6.91 8.51 -22.32
C ARG A 42 -6.37 7.07 -22.44
N ILE A 43 -6.98 6.29 -23.34
CA ILE A 43 -6.62 4.89 -23.58
C ILE A 43 -5.25 4.71 -24.22
N GLU A 44 -4.65 5.78 -24.79
CA GLU A 44 -3.29 5.76 -25.31
C GLU A 44 -2.23 5.51 -24.22
N LYS A 45 -2.62 5.60 -22.95
CA LYS A 45 -1.80 5.24 -21.78
C LYS A 45 -1.87 3.76 -21.40
N LEU A 46 -2.72 2.97 -22.06
CA LEU A 46 -2.82 1.54 -21.83
C LEU A 46 -1.93 0.81 -22.83
N ASP A 47 -1.17 -0.18 -22.36
CA ASP A 47 -0.50 -1.08 -23.29
C ASP A 47 -1.55 -1.97 -24.00
N MET A 48 -1.29 -2.32 -25.28
CA MET A 48 -2.22 -3.14 -26.06
C MET A 48 -2.41 -4.55 -25.47
N VAL A 49 -1.40 -5.05 -24.74
CA VAL A 49 -1.46 -6.36 -24.07
C VAL A 49 -2.54 -6.35 -22.99
N ARG A 50 -2.68 -5.27 -22.22
CA ARG A 50 -3.72 -5.09 -21.20
C ARG A 50 -5.10 -5.05 -21.81
N ILE A 51 -5.27 -4.37 -22.94
CA ILE A 51 -6.56 -4.34 -23.66
C ILE A 51 -6.94 -5.75 -24.10
N LEU A 52 -6.01 -6.51 -24.70
CA LEU A 52 -6.25 -7.91 -25.08
C LEU A 52 -6.55 -8.80 -23.86
N GLN A 53 -5.83 -8.62 -22.75
CA GLN A 53 -6.08 -9.35 -21.51
C GLN A 53 -7.44 -9.04 -20.89
N LEU A 54 -7.94 -7.81 -21.01
CA LEU A 54 -9.31 -7.46 -20.61
C LEU A 54 -10.35 -8.24 -21.43
N GLU A 55 -10.14 -8.39 -22.74
CA GLU A 55 -11.03 -9.19 -23.60
C GLU A 55 -10.90 -10.70 -23.35
N ALA A 56 -9.71 -11.17 -22.95
CA ALA A 56 -9.48 -12.56 -22.57
C ALA A 56 -10.21 -12.98 -21.28
N CYS A 57 -10.77 -12.03 -20.51
CA CYS A 57 -11.53 -12.34 -19.30
C CYS A 57 -12.78 -13.18 -19.62
N THR A 58 -12.76 -14.46 -19.21
CA THR A 58 -13.88 -15.40 -19.36
C THR A 58 -15.06 -15.10 -18.44
N ARG A 59 -14.91 -14.15 -17.51
CA ARG A 59 -15.92 -13.77 -16.50
C ARG A 59 -16.39 -14.95 -15.63
N CYS A 60 -15.55 -15.97 -15.45
CA CYS A 60 -15.85 -17.19 -14.67
C CYS A 60 -16.18 -16.92 -13.20
N GLY A 61 -15.66 -15.85 -12.60
CA GLY A 61 -15.95 -15.48 -11.21
C GLY A 61 -15.02 -16.10 -10.16
N GLU A 62 -13.98 -16.84 -10.55
CA GLU A 62 -13.06 -17.44 -9.57
C GLU A 62 -12.38 -16.39 -8.67
N CYS A 63 -12.06 -15.23 -9.23
CA CYS A 63 -11.49 -14.11 -8.47
C CYS A 63 -12.40 -13.57 -7.36
N LEU A 64 -13.70 -13.89 -7.35
CA LEU A 64 -14.66 -13.44 -6.34
C LEU A 64 -14.51 -14.21 -5.04
N ASN A 65 -14.30 -15.52 -5.15
CA ASN A 65 -14.12 -16.43 -4.02
C ASN A 65 -12.93 -16.05 -3.14
N TRP A 66 -11.97 -15.32 -3.71
CA TRP A 66 -10.72 -14.96 -3.05
C TRP A 66 -10.55 -13.46 -2.82
N CYS A 67 -11.37 -12.58 -3.42
CA CYS A 67 -11.14 -11.14 -3.35
C CYS A 67 -11.39 -10.60 -1.93
N PRO A 68 -10.36 -10.09 -1.22
CA PRO A 68 -10.54 -9.62 0.15
C PRO A 68 -11.34 -8.33 0.23
N VAL A 69 -11.46 -7.56 -0.85
CA VAL A 69 -12.31 -6.36 -0.89
C VAL A 69 -13.78 -6.76 -1.04
N TYR A 70 -14.08 -7.66 -1.99
CA TYR A 70 -15.42 -8.18 -2.22
C TYR A 70 -16.00 -8.88 -1.00
N ASP A 71 -15.16 -9.59 -0.24
CA ASP A 71 -15.58 -10.28 0.97
C ASP A 71 -16.14 -9.33 2.07
N GLN A 72 -15.94 -8.01 1.95
CA GLN A 72 -16.41 -7.05 2.97
C GLN A 72 -17.87 -6.62 2.80
N ASP A 73 -18.33 -6.43 1.57
CA ASP A 73 -19.66 -5.89 1.26
C ASP A 73 -20.40 -6.67 0.16
N GLN A 74 -19.75 -7.66 -0.46
CA GLN A 74 -20.26 -8.49 -1.56
C GLN A 74 -20.83 -7.68 -2.72
N ARG A 75 -20.28 -6.48 -2.93
CA ARG A 75 -20.70 -5.59 -4.02
C ARG A 75 -20.25 -6.11 -5.37
N GLU A 76 -21.20 -6.31 -6.26
CA GLU A 76 -20.95 -6.83 -7.62
C GLU A 76 -20.20 -5.85 -8.52
N ASP A 77 -20.10 -4.57 -8.17
CA ASP A 77 -19.51 -3.52 -8.99
C ASP A 77 -18.03 -3.25 -8.69
N ILE A 78 -17.49 -3.81 -7.59
CA ILE A 78 -16.09 -3.67 -7.19
C ILE A 78 -15.20 -4.84 -7.63
N ILE A 79 -15.78 -5.85 -8.26
CA ILE A 79 -15.10 -7.08 -8.62
C ILE A 79 -14.44 -7.02 -10.00
N PRO A 80 -13.37 -7.81 -10.24
CA PRO A 80 -12.68 -7.81 -11.53
C PRO A 80 -13.61 -8.00 -12.75
N ARG A 81 -14.53 -8.98 -12.73
CA ARG A 81 -15.41 -9.25 -13.89
C ARG A 81 -16.25 -8.04 -14.30
N THR A 82 -16.79 -7.33 -13.32
CA THR A 82 -17.65 -6.17 -13.55
C THR A 82 -16.82 -4.97 -13.95
N LYS A 83 -15.67 -4.75 -13.31
CA LYS A 83 -14.70 -3.73 -13.72
C LYS A 83 -14.26 -3.89 -15.17
N VAL A 84 -13.92 -5.11 -15.59
CA VAL A 84 -13.59 -5.40 -17.00
C VAL A 84 -14.76 -5.03 -17.91
N ARG A 85 -15.96 -5.54 -17.61
CA ARG A 85 -17.17 -5.26 -18.42
C ARG A 85 -17.45 -3.76 -18.54
N ASP A 86 -17.43 -3.05 -17.41
CA ASP A 86 -17.79 -1.64 -17.34
C ASP A 86 -16.74 -0.77 -18.02
N PHE A 87 -15.45 -1.11 -17.85
CA PHE A 87 -14.38 -0.42 -18.55
C PHE A 87 -14.43 -0.62 -20.06
N LEU A 88 -14.63 -1.85 -20.55
CA LEU A 88 -14.81 -2.12 -21.99
C LEU A 88 -16.05 -1.41 -22.56
N ARG A 89 -17.14 -1.31 -21.76
CA ARG A 89 -18.32 -0.53 -22.13
C ARG A 89 -18.00 0.95 -22.26
N ILE A 90 -17.23 1.52 -21.34
CA ILE A 90 -16.77 2.91 -21.40
C ILE A 90 -15.90 3.14 -22.65
N ILE A 91 -14.91 2.27 -22.90
CA ILE A 91 -14.05 2.35 -24.09
C ILE A 91 -14.90 2.31 -25.36
N LYS A 92 -15.82 1.35 -25.48
CA LYS A 92 -16.70 1.23 -26.65
C LYS A 92 -17.57 2.48 -26.84
N GLY A 93 -18.10 3.04 -25.75
CA GLY A 93 -18.94 4.23 -25.78
C GLY A 93 -18.20 5.56 -25.99
N GLN A 94 -16.89 5.60 -25.75
CA GLN A 94 -16.06 6.80 -25.95
C GLN A 94 -15.23 6.76 -27.23
N HIS A 95 -14.69 5.59 -27.59
CA HIS A 95 -13.68 5.41 -28.64
C HIS A 95 -14.17 4.58 -29.83
N GLY A 96 -15.31 3.89 -29.70
CA GLY A 96 -15.88 3.10 -30.79
C GLY A 96 -16.20 3.96 -32.02
N LEU A 97 -16.09 3.37 -33.23
CA LEU A 97 -16.30 4.09 -34.49
C LEU A 97 -17.63 4.86 -34.53
N LEU A 98 -18.74 4.19 -34.20
CA LEU A 98 -20.06 4.81 -34.14
C LEU A 98 -20.17 5.87 -33.04
N ALA A 99 -19.51 5.68 -31.89
CA ALA A 99 -19.47 6.69 -30.84
C ALA A 99 -18.73 7.96 -31.28
N ARG A 100 -17.63 7.81 -32.03
CA ARG A 100 -16.89 8.94 -32.62
C ARG A 100 -17.74 9.70 -33.63
N ILE A 101 -18.42 9.00 -34.54
CA ILE A 101 -19.33 9.59 -35.53
C ILE A 101 -20.47 10.34 -34.84
N LEU A 102 -21.09 9.72 -33.83
CA LEU A 102 -22.17 10.35 -33.07
C LEU A 102 -21.69 11.61 -32.35
N ARG A 103 -20.51 11.59 -31.73
CA ARG A 103 -19.93 12.77 -31.07
C ARG A 103 -19.63 13.89 -32.05
N SER A 104 -19.10 13.59 -33.24
CA SER A 104 -18.79 14.59 -34.28
C SER A 104 -20.01 15.05 -35.09
N SER A 105 -21.15 14.36 -34.98
CA SER A 105 -22.35 14.72 -35.74
C SER A 105 -23.08 15.94 -35.17
N SER A 106 -23.58 16.78 -36.07
CA SER A 106 -24.49 17.91 -35.76
C SER A 106 -25.93 17.47 -35.47
N ALA A 107 -26.22 16.16 -35.53
CA ALA A 107 -27.55 15.62 -35.26
C ALA A 107 -28.01 15.96 -33.83
N GLY A 108 -29.30 16.26 -33.67
CA GLY A 108 -29.90 16.50 -32.36
C GLY A 108 -29.87 15.26 -31.45
N GLU A 109 -29.92 15.48 -30.13
CA GLU A 109 -29.85 14.42 -29.12
C GLU A 109 -30.92 13.31 -29.27
N PRO A 110 -32.17 13.59 -29.68
CA PRO A 110 -33.16 12.55 -29.95
C PRO A 110 -32.74 11.56 -31.05
N ILE A 111 -32.15 12.07 -32.12
CA ILE A 111 -31.66 11.26 -33.26
C ILE A 111 -30.45 10.44 -32.81
N LYS A 112 -29.50 11.07 -32.10
CA LYS A 112 -28.34 10.37 -31.52
C LYS A 112 -28.78 9.23 -30.60
N ASN A 113 -29.79 9.45 -29.76
CA ASN A 113 -30.32 8.42 -28.86
C ASN A 113 -31.01 7.27 -29.58
N LEU A 114 -31.73 7.55 -30.68
CA LEU A 114 -32.30 6.50 -31.53
C LEU A 114 -31.19 5.64 -32.15
N ILE A 115 -30.14 6.25 -32.70
CA ILE A 115 -29.00 5.54 -33.28
C ILE A 115 -28.28 4.72 -32.21
N ARG A 116 -28.05 5.27 -31.00
CA ARG A 116 -27.45 4.53 -29.89
C ARG A 116 -28.26 3.28 -29.53
N LYS A 117 -29.59 3.39 -29.45
CA LYS A 117 -30.48 2.24 -29.18
C LYS A 117 -30.41 1.21 -30.32
N LEU A 118 -30.51 1.66 -31.57
CA LEU A 118 -30.50 0.79 -32.75
C LEU A 118 -29.20 -0.01 -32.88
N PHE A 119 -28.05 0.65 -32.71
CA PHE A 119 -26.72 0.02 -32.85
C PHE A 119 -26.08 -0.41 -31.53
N ARG A 120 -26.83 -0.35 -30.42
CA ARG A 120 -26.37 -0.72 -29.07
C ARG A 120 -25.04 -0.04 -28.69
N VAL A 121 -24.89 1.24 -29.04
CA VAL A 121 -23.73 2.06 -28.65
C VAL A 121 -23.92 2.49 -27.19
N PRO A 122 -23.02 2.11 -26.27
CA PRO A 122 -23.15 2.50 -24.87
C PRO A 122 -23.14 4.02 -24.71
N LEU A 123 -24.12 4.56 -23.98
CA LEU A 123 -24.06 5.93 -23.51
C LEU A 123 -23.13 5.98 -22.28
N VAL A 124 -22.16 6.89 -22.29
CA VAL A 124 -21.21 7.09 -21.20
C VAL A 124 -21.44 8.49 -20.66
N THR A 125 -21.88 8.58 -19.41
CA THR A 125 -22.06 9.85 -18.69
C THR A 125 -20.93 10.05 -17.67
N GLU A 126 -20.80 11.26 -17.15
CA GLU A 126 -19.80 11.56 -16.13
C GLU A 126 -20.04 10.74 -14.84
N GLU A 127 -21.30 10.53 -14.47
CA GLU A 127 -21.69 9.71 -13.32
C GLU A 127 -21.26 8.25 -13.51
N THR A 128 -21.43 7.73 -14.74
CA THR A 128 -21.02 6.36 -15.08
C THR A 128 -19.50 6.19 -14.95
N VAL A 129 -18.72 7.19 -15.39
CA VAL A 129 -17.26 7.18 -15.24
C VAL A 129 -16.87 7.31 -13.77
N LYS A 130 -17.47 8.25 -13.01
CA LYS A 130 -17.19 8.45 -11.59
C LYS A 130 -17.49 7.20 -10.75
N ALA A 131 -18.61 6.50 -11.03
CA ALA A 131 -18.95 5.25 -10.37
C ALA A 131 -17.89 4.15 -10.64
N PHE A 132 -17.48 3.99 -11.90
CA PHE A 132 -16.40 3.07 -12.26
C PHE A 132 -15.09 3.42 -11.54
N VAL A 133 -14.73 4.70 -11.51
CA VAL A 133 -13.51 5.19 -10.84
C VAL A 133 -13.56 4.88 -9.35
N ASN A 134 -14.65 5.18 -8.65
CA ASN A 134 -14.77 4.86 -7.23
C ASN A 134 -14.50 3.37 -6.98
N ASN A 135 -15.16 2.50 -7.75
CA ASN A 135 -15.02 1.05 -7.62
C ASN A 135 -13.60 0.57 -7.95
N LEU A 136 -12.96 1.17 -8.96
CA LEU A 136 -11.56 0.89 -9.32
C LEU A 136 -10.62 1.17 -8.14
N TYR A 137 -10.82 2.27 -7.42
CA TYR A 137 -9.95 2.70 -6.32
C TYR A 137 -10.19 1.97 -4.99
N GLU A 138 -11.33 1.30 -4.80
CA GLU A 138 -11.54 0.37 -3.67
C GLU A 138 -10.60 -0.87 -3.73
N CYS A 139 -10.02 -1.15 -4.90
CA CYS A 139 -9.04 -2.23 -5.05
C CYS A 139 -7.71 -1.90 -4.36
N SER A 140 -7.20 -2.79 -3.52
CA SER A 140 -5.85 -2.65 -2.94
C SER A 140 -4.71 -3.05 -3.87
N THR A 141 -5.03 -3.46 -5.12
CA THR A 141 -4.11 -4.02 -6.13
C THR A 141 -3.24 -5.17 -5.61
N CYS A 142 -3.78 -5.95 -4.65
CA CYS A 142 -3.01 -6.95 -3.93
C CYS A 142 -2.65 -8.21 -4.73
N GLY A 143 -3.21 -8.41 -5.93
CA GLY A 143 -2.87 -9.54 -6.82
C GLY A 143 -3.53 -10.89 -6.52
N GLN A 144 -4.41 -11.00 -5.53
CA GLN A 144 -5.10 -12.28 -5.27
C GLN A 144 -5.88 -12.77 -6.51
N CYS A 145 -6.53 -11.84 -7.24
CA CYS A 145 -7.26 -12.17 -8.45
C CYS A 145 -6.38 -12.60 -9.63
N GLN A 146 -5.07 -12.29 -9.61
CA GLN A 146 -4.10 -12.80 -10.59
C GLN A 146 -3.74 -14.24 -10.29
N VAL A 147 -3.45 -14.56 -9.03
CA VAL A 147 -3.09 -15.92 -8.57
C VAL A 147 -4.14 -16.95 -8.94
N VAL A 148 -5.42 -16.62 -8.75
CA VAL A 148 -6.52 -17.56 -8.98
C VAL A 148 -7.13 -17.45 -10.38
N CYS A 149 -6.53 -16.67 -11.28
CA CYS A 149 -7.09 -16.46 -12.61
C CYS A 149 -6.80 -17.67 -13.52
N PRO A 150 -7.82 -18.43 -13.98
CA PRO A 150 -7.58 -19.56 -14.89
C PRO A 150 -7.05 -19.14 -16.27
N ALA A 151 -7.26 -17.86 -16.65
CA ALA A 151 -6.76 -17.29 -17.89
C ALA A 151 -5.39 -16.61 -17.75
N ASN A 152 -4.75 -16.70 -16.57
CA ASN A 152 -3.46 -16.08 -16.26
C ASN A 152 -3.40 -14.57 -16.61
N ILE A 153 -4.49 -13.86 -16.31
CA ILE A 153 -4.59 -12.42 -16.56
C ILE A 153 -3.79 -11.66 -15.50
N ASP A 154 -2.90 -10.79 -15.95
CA ASP A 154 -2.12 -9.88 -15.11
C ASP A 154 -2.98 -8.71 -14.63
N THR A 155 -3.90 -9.04 -13.72
CA THR A 155 -4.90 -8.10 -13.21
C THR A 155 -4.28 -6.92 -12.49
N VAL A 156 -3.11 -7.08 -11.84
CA VAL A 156 -2.46 -6.00 -11.09
C VAL A 156 -2.03 -4.88 -12.03
N ASN A 157 -1.23 -5.20 -13.06
CA ASN A 157 -0.76 -4.19 -14.00
C ASN A 157 -1.92 -3.58 -14.81
N ILE A 158 -2.95 -4.38 -15.15
CA ILE A 158 -4.18 -3.86 -15.78
C ILE A 158 -4.82 -2.76 -14.92
N TRP A 159 -5.08 -3.02 -13.63
CA TRP A 159 -5.73 -2.03 -12.78
C TRP A 159 -4.89 -0.78 -12.56
N GLU A 160 -3.57 -0.94 -12.45
CA GLU A 160 -2.65 0.18 -12.30
C GLU A 160 -2.55 1.04 -13.55
N ASN A 161 -2.47 0.44 -14.76
CA ASN A 161 -2.50 1.20 -16.01
C ASN A 161 -3.85 1.89 -16.24
N ILE A 162 -4.96 1.23 -15.89
CA ILE A 162 -6.27 1.89 -15.93
C ILE A 162 -6.31 3.08 -14.97
N ARG A 163 -5.76 2.96 -13.76
CA ARG A 163 -5.65 4.10 -12.84
C ARG A 163 -4.84 5.24 -13.45
N GLU A 164 -3.71 4.96 -14.10
CA GLU A 164 -2.94 5.99 -14.80
C GLU A 164 -3.75 6.70 -15.89
N ALA A 165 -4.49 5.93 -16.70
CA ALA A 165 -5.40 6.50 -17.70
C ALA A 165 -6.49 7.38 -17.05
N ILE A 166 -7.06 6.94 -15.92
CA ILE A 166 -8.06 7.70 -15.16
C ILE A 166 -7.49 9.01 -14.61
N VAL A 167 -6.30 8.99 -14.00
CA VAL A 167 -5.62 10.21 -13.50
C VAL A 167 -5.29 11.14 -14.66
N SER A 168 -4.73 10.61 -15.74
CA SER A 168 -4.39 11.39 -16.95
C SER A 168 -5.61 12.01 -17.64
N SER A 169 -6.81 11.49 -17.37
CA SER A 169 -8.10 12.00 -17.85
C SER A 169 -8.76 12.97 -16.86
N GLY A 170 -8.09 13.26 -15.74
CA GLY A 170 -8.54 14.18 -14.70
C GLY A 170 -9.65 13.64 -13.79
N TYR A 171 -9.89 12.32 -13.79
CA TYR A 171 -10.86 11.66 -12.92
C TYR A 171 -10.25 11.10 -11.62
N GLY A 172 -8.91 11.16 -11.49
CA GLY A 172 -8.21 10.75 -10.28
C GLY A 172 -6.91 11.53 -10.07
N PRO A 173 -6.11 11.20 -9.03
CA PRO A 173 -6.47 10.28 -7.95
C PRO A 173 -7.65 10.82 -7.12
N LEU A 174 -8.26 10.01 -6.25
CA LEU A 174 -9.41 10.45 -5.47
C LEU A 174 -9.05 11.65 -4.56
N PRO A 175 -10.01 12.54 -4.21
CA PRO A 175 -9.73 13.72 -3.39
C PRO A 175 -8.98 13.41 -2.08
N GLN A 176 -9.31 12.31 -1.42
CA GLN A 176 -8.69 11.84 -0.18
C GLN A 176 -7.23 11.37 -0.37
N GLN A 177 -6.86 11.02 -1.61
CA GLN A 177 -5.53 10.53 -1.98
C GLN A 177 -4.60 11.65 -2.49
N VAL A 178 -5.16 12.75 -2.97
CA VAL A 178 -4.40 13.92 -3.48
C VAL A 178 -3.35 14.44 -2.49
N PRO A 179 -3.61 14.55 -1.16
CA PRO A 179 -2.61 15.00 -0.20
C PRO A 179 -1.34 14.15 -0.18
N LEU A 180 -1.47 12.82 -0.35
CA LEU A 180 -0.32 11.90 -0.37
C LEU A 180 0.60 12.18 -1.56
N VAL A 181 0.01 12.36 -2.74
CA VAL A 181 0.73 12.68 -3.97
C VAL A 181 1.43 14.03 -3.85
N LYS A 182 0.70 15.06 -3.41
CA LYS A 182 1.26 16.40 -3.19
C LYS A 182 2.42 16.37 -2.20
N SER A 183 2.27 15.60 -1.12
CA SER A 183 3.32 15.42 -0.12
C SER A 183 4.58 14.79 -0.72
N VAL A 184 4.46 13.77 -1.56
CA VAL A 184 5.65 13.17 -2.21
C VAL A 184 6.31 14.19 -3.15
N LYS A 185 5.54 15.00 -3.89
CA LYS A 185 6.09 16.04 -4.79
C LYS A 185 6.81 17.16 -4.02
N ALA A 186 6.26 17.59 -2.89
CA ALA A 186 6.77 18.71 -2.11
C ALA A 186 7.87 18.33 -1.11
N TYR A 187 7.75 17.15 -0.50
CA TYR A 187 8.55 16.74 0.66
C TYR A 187 9.29 15.42 0.48
N ASP A 188 9.21 14.79 -0.68
CA ASP A 188 9.80 13.47 -0.98
C ASP A 188 9.34 12.33 -0.06
N ASN A 189 8.18 12.47 0.59
CA ASN A 189 7.54 11.42 1.39
C ASN A 189 6.01 11.60 1.42
N PRO A 190 5.22 10.54 1.66
CA PRO A 190 3.76 10.63 1.70
C PRO A 190 3.19 11.03 3.07
N TRP A 191 4.03 11.35 4.06
CA TRP A 191 3.63 11.58 5.46
C TRP A 191 3.43 13.05 5.82
N GLN A 192 3.47 13.95 4.83
CA GLN A 192 3.30 15.41 5.01
C GLN A 192 4.32 16.01 6.00
N GLN A 193 5.50 15.38 6.11
CA GLN A 193 6.58 15.87 6.95
C GLN A 193 7.68 16.51 6.10
N PRO A 194 8.35 17.58 6.55
CA PRO A 194 9.42 18.22 5.78
C PRO A 194 10.62 17.28 5.60
N ARG A 195 11.42 17.47 4.53
CA ARG A 195 12.59 16.65 4.20
C ARG A 195 13.57 16.52 5.37
N GLN A 196 13.84 17.62 6.06
CA GLN A 196 14.75 17.67 7.23
C GLN A 196 14.24 16.89 8.45
N ALA A 197 12.97 16.46 8.45
CA ALA A 197 12.45 15.58 9.49
C ALA A 197 12.96 14.14 9.33
N ARG A 198 13.49 13.78 8.16
CA ARG A 198 13.86 12.41 7.81
C ARG A 198 14.90 11.81 8.75
N THR A 199 15.94 12.54 9.14
CA THR A 199 16.99 12.03 10.03
C THR A 199 16.69 12.22 11.52
N LYS A 200 15.53 12.81 11.89
CA LYS A 200 15.16 13.05 13.30
C LYS A 200 15.07 11.77 14.13
N TRP A 201 14.64 10.66 13.52
CA TRP A 201 14.53 9.38 14.22
C TRP A 201 15.88 8.86 14.71
N ILE A 202 16.96 9.09 13.95
CA ILE A 202 18.31 8.65 14.30
C ILE A 202 18.77 9.35 15.58
N ARG A 203 18.68 10.69 15.60
CA ARG A 203 19.07 11.49 16.75
C ARG A 203 18.26 11.12 18.00
N ARG A 204 16.95 10.95 17.82
CA ARG A 204 16.05 10.55 18.90
C ARG A 204 16.38 9.16 19.43
N ALA A 205 16.48 8.16 18.56
CA ALA A 205 16.77 6.78 18.94
C ALA A 205 18.17 6.64 19.58
N LYS A 206 19.18 7.38 19.12
CA LYS A 206 20.50 7.40 19.77
C LYS A 206 20.44 8.05 21.15
N LYS A 207 19.72 9.18 21.31
CA LYS A 207 19.51 9.82 22.61
C LYS A 207 18.76 8.93 23.59
N GLU A 208 17.78 8.19 23.09
CA GLU A 208 17.00 7.20 23.85
C GLU A 208 17.75 5.87 24.01
N GLY A 209 19.03 5.75 23.64
CA GLY A 209 19.81 4.50 23.82
C GLY A 209 19.33 3.31 22.97
N LEU A 210 18.43 3.52 22.01
CA LEU A 210 17.85 2.47 21.17
C LEU A 210 18.73 2.10 19.97
N LEU A 211 19.66 2.97 19.58
CA LEU A 211 20.64 2.70 18.52
C LEU A 211 22.01 2.43 19.12
N LYS A 212 22.61 1.29 18.73
CA LYS A 212 24.01 0.99 19.04
C LYS A 212 24.93 2.03 18.42
N GLU A 213 24.83 2.20 17.11
CA GLU A 213 25.60 3.20 16.35
C GLU A 213 24.71 4.03 15.43
N VAL A 214 25.22 5.19 15.04
CA VAL A 214 24.55 6.05 14.05
C VAL A 214 24.86 5.51 12.66
N PRO A 215 23.85 5.17 11.84
CA PRO A 215 24.08 4.65 10.50
C PRO A 215 24.81 5.70 9.65
N LYS A 216 25.88 5.28 8.98
CA LYS A 216 26.71 6.15 8.15
C LYS A 216 26.01 6.48 6.84
N GLU A 217 26.26 7.67 6.30
CA GLU A 217 25.80 8.02 4.97
C GLU A 217 26.65 7.32 3.90
N VAL A 218 25.98 6.81 2.86
CA VAL A 218 26.63 6.17 1.72
C VAL A 218 27.43 7.21 0.91
N LYS A 219 28.63 6.84 0.49
CA LYS A 219 29.46 7.63 -0.41
C LYS A 219 29.64 6.87 -1.73
N LYS A 220 30.11 7.56 -2.77
CA LYS A 220 30.39 6.93 -4.06
C LYS A 220 31.38 5.78 -3.90
N SER A 221 30.99 4.61 -4.40
CA SER A 221 31.72 3.34 -4.40
C SER A 221 31.94 2.70 -3.02
N ASN A 222 31.48 3.32 -1.92
CA ASN A 222 31.64 2.76 -0.59
C ASN A 222 30.61 3.31 0.41
N PRO A 223 29.94 2.47 1.20
CA PRO A 223 29.91 1.00 1.15
C PRO A 223 29.17 0.44 -0.07
N ARG A 224 29.39 -0.85 -0.37
CA ARG A 224 28.75 -1.55 -1.50
C ARG A 224 27.28 -1.90 -1.25
N ILE A 225 26.83 -1.84 0.01
CA ILE A 225 25.44 -2.10 0.41
C ILE A 225 24.76 -0.79 0.78
N LEU A 226 23.61 -0.52 0.16
CA LEU A 226 22.72 0.57 0.52
C LEU A 226 21.53 0.05 1.32
N LEU A 227 21.34 0.55 2.53
CA LEU A 227 20.11 0.34 3.30
C LEU A 227 19.10 1.44 2.94
N PHE A 228 18.08 1.09 2.17
CA PHE A 228 16.96 1.96 1.82
C PHE A 228 15.83 1.79 2.83
N LEU A 229 15.64 2.78 3.70
CA LEU A 229 14.71 2.70 4.85
C LEU A 229 13.24 2.95 4.46
N GLY A 230 13.01 3.60 3.32
CA GLY A 230 11.69 4.00 2.88
C GLY A 230 11.10 5.13 3.73
N CYS A 231 9.77 5.24 3.72
CA CYS A 231 9.08 6.32 4.43
C CYS A 231 8.42 5.84 5.74
N THR A 232 7.63 4.76 5.69
CA THR A 232 6.82 4.32 6.83
C THR A 232 7.66 3.99 8.06
N ALA A 233 8.76 3.26 7.91
CA ALA A 233 9.64 2.89 9.02
C ALA A 233 10.40 4.06 9.65
N VAL A 234 10.39 5.25 9.02
CA VAL A 234 11.13 6.43 9.49
C VAL A 234 10.16 7.48 10.07
N TYR A 235 9.07 7.74 9.34
CA TYR A 235 8.13 8.81 9.65
C TYR A 235 7.00 8.39 10.59
N ASP A 236 6.58 7.11 10.58
CA ASP A 236 5.55 6.62 11.51
C ASP A 236 6.21 6.22 12.84
N VAL A 237 5.83 6.91 13.91
CA VAL A 237 6.33 6.64 15.27
C VAL A 237 5.98 5.24 15.76
N ASN A 238 4.88 4.65 15.28
CA ASN A 238 4.40 3.33 15.71
C ASN A 238 5.09 2.18 14.98
N VAL A 239 5.91 2.49 13.97
CA VAL A 239 6.57 1.50 13.09
C VAL A 239 8.09 1.68 13.08
N ARG A 240 8.59 2.74 13.72
CA ARG A 240 10.01 3.13 13.74
C ARG A 240 10.96 2.07 14.26
N GLN A 241 10.48 1.22 15.17
CA GLN A 241 11.22 0.08 15.70
C GLN A 241 11.81 -0.81 14.60
N ILE A 242 11.16 -0.93 13.43
CA ILE A 242 11.67 -1.73 12.31
C ILE A 242 12.99 -1.16 11.78
N ALA A 243 13.08 0.16 11.60
CA ALA A 243 14.31 0.81 11.16
C ALA A 243 15.42 0.67 12.20
N ILE A 244 15.09 0.86 13.48
CA ILE A 244 16.04 0.72 14.60
C ILE A 244 16.57 -0.72 14.69
N ASN A 245 15.68 -1.72 14.68
CA ASN A 245 16.04 -3.14 14.74
C ASN A 245 16.89 -3.53 13.53
N THR A 246 16.54 -3.09 12.32
CA THR A 246 17.34 -3.36 11.11
C THR A 246 18.76 -2.81 11.24
N VAL A 247 18.92 -1.56 11.67
CA VAL A 247 20.24 -0.95 11.89
C VAL A 247 21.03 -1.72 12.96
N ASN A 248 20.43 -1.99 14.12
CA ASN A 248 21.12 -2.69 15.21
C ASN A 248 21.55 -4.12 14.81
N ILE A 249 20.75 -4.82 14.00
CA ILE A 249 21.14 -6.13 13.46
C ILE A 249 22.34 -5.99 12.52
N PHE A 250 22.34 -4.98 11.64
CA PHE A 250 23.44 -4.77 10.69
C PHE A 250 24.74 -4.41 11.41
N GLU A 251 24.67 -3.55 12.42
CA GLU A 251 25.82 -3.20 13.26
C GLU A 251 26.37 -4.42 14.01
N GLU A 252 25.50 -5.24 14.61
CA GLU A 252 25.92 -6.45 15.33
C GLU A 252 26.61 -7.47 14.42
N LEU A 253 26.09 -7.65 13.21
CA LEU A 253 26.64 -8.58 12.23
C LEU A 253 27.86 -8.01 11.49
N GLY A 254 28.29 -6.79 11.81
CA GLY A 254 29.43 -6.13 11.16
C GLY A 254 29.23 -5.89 9.67
N VAL A 255 27.99 -5.68 9.24
CA VAL A 255 27.66 -5.40 7.83
C VAL A 255 28.20 -4.02 7.46
N ASP A 256 28.97 -3.92 6.38
CA ASP A 256 29.40 -2.62 5.84
C ASP A 256 28.31 -2.05 4.92
N TYR A 257 27.46 -1.19 5.48
CA TYR A 257 26.32 -0.57 4.79
C TYR A 257 26.25 0.94 4.99
N GLY A 258 25.55 1.60 4.07
CA GLY A 258 25.32 3.04 4.11
C GLY A 258 23.86 3.38 3.89
N CYS A 259 23.43 4.51 4.44
CA CYS A 259 22.09 5.06 4.25
C CYS A 259 22.15 6.35 3.42
N LEU A 260 21.02 6.78 2.86
CA LEU A 260 20.93 8.03 2.11
C LEU A 260 20.72 9.28 2.99
N GLY A 261 20.53 9.11 4.30
CA GLY A 261 20.28 10.23 5.21
C GLY A 261 19.09 11.09 4.77
N ASP A 262 19.27 12.41 4.74
CA ASP A 262 18.27 13.37 4.28
C ASP A 262 18.06 13.34 2.75
N ALA A 263 18.97 12.71 2.00
CA ALA A 263 18.88 12.62 0.54
C ALA A 263 18.00 11.46 0.03
N GLU A 264 17.50 10.58 0.92
CA GLU A 264 16.59 9.51 0.48
C GLU A 264 15.22 10.07 0.16
N LYS A 265 14.76 9.79 -1.05
CA LYS A 265 13.41 10.12 -1.50
C LYS A 265 12.50 8.90 -1.43
N CYS A 266 11.20 9.15 -1.34
CA CYS A 266 10.18 8.12 -1.46
C CYS A 266 10.41 7.26 -2.72
N CYS A 267 10.20 5.95 -2.60
CA CYS A 267 10.17 5.01 -3.72
C CYS A 267 9.06 5.28 -4.75
N ALA A 268 8.17 6.26 -4.49
CA ALA A 268 7.01 6.62 -5.31
C ALA A 268 5.98 5.50 -5.55
N SER A 269 6.05 4.38 -4.82
CA SER A 269 5.07 3.29 -4.90
C SER A 269 3.62 3.80 -4.77
N VAL A 270 3.36 4.72 -3.83
CA VAL A 270 2.03 5.33 -3.65
C VAL A 270 1.53 6.08 -4.89
N MET A 271 2.40 6.76 -5.64
CA MET A 271 2.04 7.48 -6.86
C MET A 271 1.67 6.49 -7.96
N LEU A 272 2.52 5.50 -8.22
CA LEU A 272 2.27 4.47 -9.23
C LEU A 272 0.94 3.76 -8.99
N ARG A 273 0.74 3.26 -7.76
CA ARG A 273 -0.47 2.46 -7.44
C ARG A 273 -1.75 3.29 -7.48
N MET A 274 -1.68 4.61 -7.36
CA MET A 274 -2.82 5.51 -7.51
C MET A 274 -2.95 6.10 -8.93
N GLY A 275 -2.03 5.76 -9.83
CA GLY A 275 -2.03 6.20 -11.23
C GLY A 275 -1.42 7.57 -11.48
N ASP A 276 -0.67 8.16 -10.54
CA ASP A 276 -0.06 9.47 -10.78
C ASP A 276 1.19 9.36 -11.69
N PRO A 277 1.20 10.02 -12.86
CA PRO A 277 2.28 9.87 -13.84
C PRO A 277 3.62 10.46 -13.38
N GLU A 278 3.66 11.28 -12.32
CA GLU A 278 4.93 11.75 -11.76
C GLU A 278 5.78 10.64 -11.15
N PHE A 279 5.22 9.43 -11.00
CA PHE A 279 6.00 8.23 -10.69
C PHE A 279 7.22 8.09 -11.59
N GLU A 280 7.08 8.25 -12.92
CA GLU A 280 8.20 8.05 -13.85
C GLU A 280 9.35 9.02 -13.58
N ARG A 281 9.04 10.29 -13.31
CA ARG A 281 10.04 11.31 -13.00
C ARG A 281 10.77 10.99 -11.70
N VAL A 282 10.05 10.62 -10.65
CA VAL A 282 10.65 10.29 -9.34
C VAL A 282 11.46 9.00 -9.43
N ALA A 283 10.96 7.97 -10.12
CA ALA A 283 11.67 6.72 -10.38
C ALA A 283 12.98 6.99 -11.12
N LYS A 284 12.97 7.76 -12.21
CA LYS A 284 14.18 8.13 -12.95
C LYS A 284 15.22 8.83 -12.08
N GLN A 285 14.80 9.78 -11.25
CA GLN A 285 15.70 10.48 -10.32
C GLN A 285 16.31 9.55 -9.28
N ASN A 286 15.51 8.62 -8.73
CA ASN A 286 16.00 7.63 -7.77
C ASN A 286 16.98 6.65 -8.43
N ILE A 287 16.67 6.15 -9.62
CA ILE A 287 17.56 5.24 -10.38
C ILE A 287 18.89 5.92 -10.66
N GLU A 288 18.88 7.17 -11.12
CA GLU A 288 20.10 7.94 -11.38
C GLU A 288 20.92 8.18 -10.12
N GLN A 289 20.27 8.50 -8.99
CA GLN A 289 20.95 8.59 -7.71
C GLN A 289 21.59 7.25 -7.33
N PHE A 290 20.83 6.16 -7.37
CA PHE A 290 21.31 4.84 -6.93
C PHE A 290 22.46 4.32 -7.79
N ASN A 291 22.35 4.38 -9.13
CA ASN A 291 23.43 3.96 -10.03
C ASN A 291 24.69 4.83 -9.83
N SER A 292 24.55 6.13 -9.58
CA SER A 292 25.69 7.02 -9.35
C SER A 292 26.51 6.70 -8.09
N LEU A 293 25.92 5.98 -7.13
CA LEU A 293 26.59 5.57 -5.90
C LEU A 293 27.55 4.39 -6.12
N GLY A 294 27.43 3.62 -7.20
CA GLY A 294 28.27 2.44 -7.44
C GLY A 294 28.10 1.35 -6.38
N ILE A 295 26.88 1.19 -5.86
CA ILE A 295 26.50 0.11 -4.93
C ILE A 295 26.35 -1.21 -5.69
N GLU A 296 26.53 -2.34 -5.02
CA GLU A 296 26.28 -3.68 -5.56
C GLU A 296 24.92 -4.24 -5.10
N THR A 297 24.45 -3.83 -3.93
CA THR A 297 23.20 -4.32 -3.35
C THR A 297 22.43 -3.19 -2.67
N LEU A 298 21.13 -3.10 -2.95
CA LEU A 298 20.18 -2.28 -2.21
C LEU A 298 19.31 -3.21 -1.36
N VAL A 299 19.28 -2.97 -0.05
CA VAL A 299 18.45 -3.71 0.91
C VAL A 299 17.33 -2.81 1.44
N THR A 300 16.10 -3.31 1.50
CA THR A 300 14.96 -2.60 2.11
C THR A 300 14.04 -3.53 2.90
N SER A 301 13.48 -3.03 4.00
CA SER A 301 12.55 -3.78 4.86
C SER A 301 11.08 -3.63 4.46
N CYS A 302 10.79 -2.82 3.45
CA CYS A 302 9.44 -2.56 2.99
C CYS A 302 9.12 -3.32 1.70
N ALA A 303 8.19 -4.28 1.77
CA ALA A 303 7.68 -4.99 0.60
C ALA A 303 7.22 -4.06 -0.54
N GLY A 304 6.62 -2.90 -0.21
CA GLY A 304 6.22 -1.91 -1.22
C GLY A 304 7.38 -1.20 -1.90
N CYS A 305 8.41 -0.82 -1.14
CA CYS A 305 9.64 -0.27 -1.70
C CYS A 305 10.36 -1.33 -2.52
N TYR A 306 10.44 -2.55 -2.01
CA TYR A 306 11.07 -3.71 -2.64
C TYR A 306 10.48 -4.00 -4.01
N LYS A 307 9.17 -4.26 -4.12
CA LYS A 307 8.49 -4.47 -5.41
C LYS A 307 8.72 -3.28 -6.36
N THR A 308 8.59 -2.06 -5.86
CA THR A 308 8.69 -0.88 -6.71
C THR A 308 10.08 -0.65 -7.26
N ILE A 309 11.12 -0.83 -6.45
CA ILE A 309 12.50 -0.71 -6.92
C ILE A 309 12.86 -1.94 -7.78
N LYS A 310 12.54 -3.17 -7.36
CA LYS A 310 12.94 -4.39 -8.06
C LYS A 310 12.22 -4.62 -9.40
N GLU A 311 10.93 -4.33 -9.49
CA GLU A 311 10.10 -4.69 -10.66
C GLU A 311 9.60 -3.49 -11.46
N ASP A 312 9.21 -2.39 -10.80
CA ASP A 312 8.59 -1.26 -11.51
C ASP A 312 9.65 -0.30 -12.07
N TYR A 313 10.75 -0.03 -11.35
CA TYR A 313 11.82 0.85 -11.83
C TYR A 313 12.49 0.36 -13.12
N PRO A 314 12.78 -0.94 -13.34
CA PRO A 314 13.33 -1.43 -14.61
C PRO A 314 12.48 -1.13 -15.84
N ARG A 315 11.16 -0.88 -15.67
CA ARG A 315 10.28 -0.45 -16.76
C ARG A 315 10.50 1.01 -17.18
N VAL A 316 11.13 1.81 -16.31
CA VAL A 316 11.50 3.21 -16.55
C VAL A 316 12.95 3.31 -17.01
N LYS A 317 13.88 2.68 -16.28
CA LYS A 317 15.32 2.65 -16.58
C LYS A 317 16.00 1.49 -15.84
N GLY A 318 17.07 0.95 -16.41
CA GLY A 318 17.83 -0.17 -15.83
C GLY A 318 18.50 0.16 -14.48
N LEU A 319 18.56 -0.85 -13.61
CA LEU A 319 19.32 -0.83 -12.36
C LEU A 319 20.66 -1.54 -12.54
N GLU A 320 21.70 -1.05 -11.86
CA GLU A 320 23.07 -1.59 -11.94
C GLU A 320 23.46 -2.43 -10.70
N PHE A 321 22.50 -2.76 -9.85
CA PHE A 321 22.69 -3.43 -8.57
C PHE A 321 21.55 -4.41 -8.28
N GLU A 322 21.80 -5.36 -7.38
CA GLU A 322 20.78 -6.28 -6.88
C GLU A 322 19.87 -5.60 -5.85
N VAL A 323 18.58 -5.91 -5.88
CA VAL A 323 17.61 -5.45 -4.88
C VAL A 323 17.18 -6.63 -4.02
N LEU A 324 17.43 -6.54 -2.72
CA LEU A 324 17.05 -7.55 -1.73
C LEU A 324 16.07 -6.99 -0.70
N HIS A 325 15.11 -7.81 -0.31
CA HIS A 325 14.35 -7.56 0.90
C HIS A 325 15.22 -7.91 2.13
N THR A 326 15.01 -7.23 3.25
CA THR A 326 15.77 -7.51 4.48
C THR A 326 15.74 -9.00 4.88
N VAL A 327 14.61 -9.69 4.68
CA VAL A 327 14.52 -11.14 4.97
C VAL A 327 15.35 -12.00 4.03
N GLU A 328 15.47 -11.65 2.75
CA GLU A 328 16.37 -12.36 1.83
C GLU A 328 17.83 -12.13 2.20
N PHE A 329 18.16 -10.88 2.57
CA PHE A 329 19.51 -10.52 3.00
C PHE A 329 19.91 -11.26 4.29
N LEU A 330 19.05 -11.23 5.31
CA LEU A 330 19.28 -11.95 6.57
C LEU A 330 19.35 -13.47 6.34
N LYS A 331 18.54 -14.02 5.44
CA LYS A 331 18.61 -15.42 5.06
C LYS A 331 19.97 -15.77 4.46
N ARG A 332 20.50 -14.95 3.54
CA ARG A 332 21.86 -15.12 2.99
C ARG A 332 22.94 -15.05 4.06
N LEU A 333 22.80 -14.17 5.06
CA LEU A 333 23.74 -14.10 6.18
C LEU A 333 23.65 -15.36 7.07
N MET A 334 22.44 -15.89 7.29
CA MET A 334 22.23 -17.13 8.04
C MET A 334 22.84 -18.34 7.31
N ASP A 335 22.64 -18.44 5.99
CA ASP A 335 23.19 -19.53 5.17
C ASP A 335 24.73 -19.51 5.11
N ARG A 336 25.33 -18.33 5.28
CA ARG A 336 26.79 -18.16 5.38
C ARG A 336 27.34 -18.37 6.79
N GLY A 337 26.48 -18.64 7.78
CA GLY A 337 26.86 -18.78 9.18
C GLY A 337 27.22 -17.47 9.88
N VAL A 338 26.97 -16.31 9.26
CA VAL A 338 27.21 -14.98 9.86
C VAL A 338 26.11 -14.64 10.85
N LEU A 339 24.85 -14.90 10.49
CA LEU A 339 23.71 -14.76 11.40
C LEU A 339 23.47 -16.09 12.13
N SER A 340 23.59 -16.06 13.46
CA SER A 340 23.21 -17.15 14.35
C SER A 340 22.46 -16.60 15.56
N PHE A 341 21.56 -17.39 16.13
CA PHE A 341 20.73 -16.97 17.25
C PHE A 341 21.25 -17.57 18.56
N GLN A 342 21.62 -16.70 19.49
CA GLN A 342 22.17 -17.09 20.80
C GLN A 342 21.12 -17.00 21.91
N ASN A 343 20.05 -16.23 21.69
CA ASN A 343 18.99 -16.00 22.67
C ASN A 343 17.71 -16.71 22.25
N ARG A 344 17.00 -17.23 23.25
CA ARG A 344 15.69 -17.88 23.06
C ARG A 344 14.58 -16.84 23.03
N VAL A 345 13.57 -17.06 22.20
CA VAL A 345 12.35 -16.25 22.14
C VAL A 345 11.15 -17.16 22.37
N GLU A 346 10.83 -17.41 23.64
CA GLU A 346 9.72 -18.27 24.06
C GLU A 346 8.36 -17.64 23.73
N ARG A 347 7.89 -17.84 22.49
CA ARG A 347 6.64 -17.27 22.00
C ARG A 347 6.08 -18.09 20.85
N SER A 348 4.75 -18.21 20.80
CA SER A 348 4.06 -18.69 19.59
C SER A 348 3.62 -17.51 18.72
N VAL A 349 3.97 -17.54 17.44
CA VAL A 349 3.67 -16.48 16.47
C VAL A 349 3.08 -17.06 15.20
N THR A 350 2.29 -16.26 14.48
CA THR A 350 1.86 -16.55 13.10
C THR A 350 2.40 -15.49 12.14
N TYR A 351 2.53 -15.84 10.87
CA TYR A 351 3.09 -14.96 9.84
C TYR A 351 2.06 -14.45 8.83
N HIS A 352 2.09 -13.15 8.55
CA HIS A 352 1.36 -12.54 7.44
C HIS A 352 2.30 -12.33 6.25
N ASP A 353 2.00 -13.01 5.14
CA ASP A 353 2.66 -12.81 3.85
C ASP A 353 2.27 -11.45 3.23
N PRO A 354 3.19 -10.46 3.13
CA PRO A 354 2.92 -9.20 2.46
C PRO A 354 2.75 -9.43 0.96
N CYS A 355 1.65 -8.95 0.38
CA CYS A 355 1.34 -9.22 -1.04
C CYS A 355 2.43 -8.78 -2.05
N HIS A 356 3.11 -7.65 -1.81
CA HIS A 356 4.22 -7.21 -2.66
C HIS A 356 5.53 -7.98 -2.46
N LEU A 357 5.70 -8.70 -1.34
CA LEU A 357 6.88 -9.52 -1.07
C LEU A 357 6.66 -10.95 -1.59
N GLY A 358 5.50 -11.53 -1.26
CA GLY A 358 5.09 -12.86 -1.68
C GLY A 358 4.56 -12.88 -3.12
N ARG A 359 3.28 -12.53 -3.32
CA ARG A 359 2.62 -12.68 -4.63
C ARG A 359 3.31 -11.98 -5.81
N ALA A 360 3.93 -10.83 -5.58
CA ALA A 360 4.63 -10.12 -6.65
C ALA A 360 6.04 -10.67 -6.91
N ALA A 361 6.83 -10.85 -5.85
CA ALA A 361 8.26 -11.10 -5.96
C ALA A 361 8.71 -12.53 -5.59
N GLY A 362 7.79 -13.39 -5.17
CA GLY A 362 8.02 -14.81 -4.89
C GLY A 362 8.71 -15.10 -3.55
N VAL A 363 8.86 -14.11 -2.66
CA VAL A 363 9.60 -14.29 -1.40
C VAL A 363 8.65 -14.76 -0.30
N PHE A 364 8.61 -16.07 -0.08
CA PHE A 364 7.77 -16.70 0.95
C PHE A 364 8.54 -17.49 2.00
N ASP A 365 9.61 -18.20 1.60
CA ASP A 365 10.32 -19.13 2.48
C ASP A 365 11.31 -18.43 3.41
N ALA A 366 12.06 -17.45 2.89
CA ALA A 366 13.04 -16.69 3.66
C ALA A 366 12.55 -16.19 5.05
N PRO A 367 11.38 -15.52 5.18
CA PRO A 367 10.88 -15.13 6.50
C PRO A 367 10.56 -16.33 7.40
N ARG A 368 10.01 -17.43 6.85
CA ARG A 368 9.66 -18.64 7.62
C ARG A 368 10.90 -19.38 8.09
N GLU A 369 11.91 -19.53 7.24
CA GLU A 369 13.17 -20.17 7.60
C GLU A 369 13.90 -19.40 8.70
N ILE A 370 13.92 -18.06 8.62
CA ILE A 370 14.48 -17.21 9.69
C ILE A 370 13.71 -17.42 11.00
N LEU A 371 12.38 -17.37 10.97
CA LEU A 371 11.56 -17.54 12.18
C LEU A 371 11.74 -18.93 12.80
N LYS A 372 11.76 -20.00 12.00
CA LYS A 372 11.96 -21.38 12.48
C LYS A 372 13.36 -21.61 13.05
N ALA A 373 14.35 -20.85 12.62
CA ALA A 373 15.72 -20.94 13.14
C ALA A 373 15.88 -20.30 14.53
N ILE A 374 14.96 -19.42 14.97
CA ILE A 374 15.03 -18.77 16.28
C ILE A 374 14.70 -19.78 17.39
N PRO A 375 15.62 -20.05 18.34
CA PRO A 375 15.37 -20.99 19.44
C PRO A 375 14.17 -20.57 20.31
N GLY A 376 13.28 -21.52 20.62
CA GLY A 376 12.09 -21.28 21.46
C GLY A 376 10.92 -20.59 20.74
N LEU A 377 11.12 -20.07 19.52
CA LEU A 377 10.04 -19.46 18.75
C LEU A 377 9.25 -20.56 18.03
N ASN A 378 7.93 -20.57 18.24
CA ASN A 378 7.02 -21.51 17.58
C ASN A 378 6.20 -20.80 16.49
N LEU A 379 6.36 -21.21 15.24
CA LEU A 379 5.61 -20.66 14.11
C LEU A 379 4.35 -21.49 13.84
N LEU A 380 3.19 -20.88 14.07
CA LEU A 380 1.87 -21.43 13.79
C LEU A 380 1.33 -20.77 12.51
N GLU A 381 1.10 -21.54 11.45
CA GLU A 381 0.60 -20.98 10.18
C GLU A 381 -0.92 -20.78 10.22
N MET A 382 -1.38 -19.71 9.56
CA MET A 382 -2.81 -19.49 9.27
C MET A 382 -3.29 -20.47 8.18
N GLU A 383 -4.61 -20.61 8.05
CA GLU A 383 -5.21 -21.37 6.93
C GLU A 383 -4.81 -20.80 5.56
N ARG A 384 -4.83 -19.47 5.43
CA ARG A 384 -4.44 -18.77 4.20
C ARG A 384 -3.03 -18.21 4.31
N ILE A 385 -2.11 -18.83 3.59
CA ILE A 385 -0.66 -18.56 3.58
C ILE A 385 -0.13 -18.48 2.15
N TYR A 386 1.13 -18.08 2.00
CA TYR A 386 1.80 -17.92 0.71
C TYR A 386 0.99 -17.03 -0.24
N GLU A 387 0.81 -17.43 -1.50
CA GLU A 387 0.07 -16.68 -2.51
C GLU A 387 -1.42 -16.50 -2.19
N TYR A 388 -1.97 -17.34 -1.31
CA TYR A 388 -3.37 -17.32 -0.88
C TYR A 388 -3.64 -16.43 0.34
N SER A 389 -2.60 -15.83 0.94
CA SER A 389 -2.72 -14.94 2.10
C SER A 389 -3.66 -13.75 1.81
N ARG A 390 -4.54 -13.42 2.76
CA ARG A 390 -5.41 -12.23 2.64
C ARG A 390 -4.60 -10.94 2.73
N CYS A 391 -5.01 -9.94 1.96
CA CYS A 391 -4.43 -8.60 2.00
C CYS A 391 -4.75 -7.88 3.33
N CYS A 392 -3.78 -7.12 3.88
CA CYS A 392 -3.99 -6.26 5.05
C CYS A 392 -4.87 -5.01 4.79
N GLY A 393 -5.23 -4.77 3.52
CA GLY A 393 -6.11 -3.68 3.10
C GLY A 393 -5.46 -2.30 2.94
N ALA A 394 -4.21 -2.11 3.35
CA ALA A 394 -3.61 -0.77 3.37
C ALA A 394 -3.16 -0.25 1.99
N GLY A 395 -2.75 -1.17 1.10
CA GLY A 395 -2.14 -0.88 -0.22
C GLY A 395 -3.08 -0.22 -1.24
N GLY A 396 -2.55 0.11 -2.42
CA GLY A 396 -3.35 0.61 -3.54
C GLY A 396 -4.03 1.97 -3.32
N GLY A 397 -3.65 2.73 -2.29
CA GLY A 397 -4.33 3.97 -1.89
C GLY A 397 -5.61 3.75 -1.07
N VAL A 398 -5.95 2.51 -0.72
CA VAL A 398 -7.18 2.15 0.01
C VAL A 398 -7.17 2.72 1.43
N LYS A 399 -6.04 2.68 2.14
CA LYS A 399 -5.94 3.28 3.49
C LYS A 399 -6.39 4.75 3.54
N ALA A 400 -6.11 5.52 2.48
CA ALA A 400 -6.51 6.93 2.40
C ALA A 400 -7.88 7.14 1.76
N GLY A 401 -8.23 6.36 0.73
CA GLY A 401 -9.49 6.52 0.01
C GLY A 401 -10.70 5.89 0.73
N PHE A 402 -10.49 4.74 1.35
CA PHE A 402 -11.54 3.87 1.90
C PHE A 402 -11.08 3.23 3.23
N PRO A 403 -10.86 4.03 4.29
CA PRO A 403 -10.36 3.53 5.58
C PRO A 403 -11.27 2.46 6.20
N ASP A 404 -12.59 2.54 6.02
CA ASP A 404 -13.53 1.54 6.53
C ASP A 404 -13.34 0.17 5.88
N ILE A 405 -13.13 0.15 4.55
CA ILE A 405 -12.81 -1.08 3.82
C ILE A 405 -11.47 -1.65 4.29
N GLN A 406 -10.47 -0.79 4.49
CA GLN A 406 -9.17 -1.20 5.04
C GLN A 406 -9.30 -1.84 6.42
N SER A 407 -10.09 -1.24 7.33
CA SER A 407 -10.34 -1.79 8.68
C SER A 407 -10.95 -3.17 8.58
N LYS A 408 -12.08 -3.32 7.87
CA LYS A 408 -12.79 -4.60 7.73
C LYS A 408 -11.90 -5.71 7.16
N MET A 409 -11.08 -5.39 6.15
CA MET A 409 -10.10 -6.32 5.60
C MET A 409 -9.06 -6.76 6.63
N ALA A 410 -8.51 -5.80 7.39
CA ALA A 410 -7.55 -6.08 8.45
C ALA A 410 -8.18 -6.95 9.56
N GLU A 411 -9.38 -6.61 10.04
CA GLU A 411 -10.11 -7.37 11.06
C GLU A 411 -10.27 -8.84 10.67
N ARG A 412 -10.67 -9.13 9.43
CA ARG A 412 -10.76 -10.52 8.95
C ARG A 412 -9.42 -11.24 8.97
N ARG A 413 -8.33 -10.57 8.60
CA ARG A 413 -6.99 -11.17 8.68
C ARG A 413 -6.54 -11.39 10.12
N ILE A 414 -6.90 -10.50 11.04
CA ILE A 414 -6.60 -10.69 12.47
C ILE A 414 -7.38 -11.88 13.04
N ARG A 415 -8.64 -12.09 12.65
CA ARG A 415 -9.40 -13.29 13.07
C ARG A 415 -8.78 -14.59 12.58
N GLU A 416 -8.25 -14.63 11.35
CA GLU A 416 -7.47 -15.79 10.88
C GLU A 416 -6.23 -16.01 11.75
N ALA A 417 -5.54 -14.94 12.15
CA ALA A 417 -4.38 -15.02 13.02
C ALA A 417 -4.74 -15.52 14.43
N GLU A 418 -5.84 -15.04 15.02
CA GLU A 418 -6.33 -15.49 16.34
C GLU A 418 -6.71 -16.97 16.32
N ALA A 419 -7.31 -17.46 15.23
CA ALA A 419 -7.71 -18.85 15.08
C ALA A 419 -6.52 -19.84 15.14
N THR A 420 -5.29 -19.37 14.91
CA THR A 420 -4.09 -20.21 15.07
C THR A 420 -3.73 -20.48 16.53
N GLY A 421 -4.24 -19.69 17.48
CA GLY A 421 -3.82 -19.71 18.88
C GLY A 421 -2.46 -19.03 19.14
N ALA A 422 -1.87 -18.35 18.14
CA ALA A 422 -0.63 -17.60 18.31
C ALA A 422 -0.80 -16.41 19.26
N GLN A 423 0.30 -16.04 19.93
CA GLN A 423 0.36 -14.87 20.83
C GLN A 423 0.80 -13.59 20.10
N GLY A 424 1.34 -13.73 18.89
CA GLY A 424 1.83 -12.61 18.09
C GLY A 424 1.61 -12.81 16.60
N LEU A 425 1.47 -11.68 15.90
CA LEU A 425 1.36 -11.63 14.45
C LEU A 425 2.61 -10.96 13.87
N VAL A 426 3.29 -11.66 12.98
CA VAL A 426 4.55 -11.22 12.39
C VAL A 426 4.35 -10.85 10.93
N SER A 427 4.96 -9.76 10.48
CA SER A 427 5.04 -9.36 9.07
C SER A 427 6.47 -8.97 8.72
N ALA A 428 6.79 -8.94 7.42
CA ALA A 428 8.06 -8.42 6.90
C ALA A 428 7.82 -7.15 6.07
N CYS A 429 6.99 -6.23 6.58
CA CYS A 429 6.62 -5.02 5.85
C CYS A 429 6.05 -3.97 6.80
N PRO A 430 6.69 -2.79 6.95
CA PRO A 430 6.22 -1.67 7.75
C PRO A 430 4.79 -1.23 7.44
N PHE A 431 4.38 -1.28 6.16
CA PHE A 431 3.05 -0.83 5.78
C PHE A 431 1.97 -1.86 6.12
N CYS A 432 2.28 -3.16 6.02
CA CYS A 432 1.39 -4.21 6.51
C CYS A 432 1.32 -4.20 8.04
N PHE A 433 2.44 -3.98 8.72
CA PHE A 433 2.48 -3.77 10.17
C PHE A 433 1.51 -2.67 10.61
N ALA A 434 1.60 -1.48 10.01
CA ALA A 434 0.68 -0.39 10.31
C ALA A 434 -0.78 -0.72 9.99
N GLY A 435 -1.04 -1.42 8.87
CA GLY A 435 -2.40 -1.81 8.46
C GLY A 435 -3.04 -2.87 9.36
N LEU A 436 -2.28 -3.89 9.75
CA LEU A 436 -2.74 -4.96 10.63
C LEU A 436 -2.95 -4.47 12.07
N GLN A 437 -2.16 -3.52 12.53
CA GLN A 437 -2.41 -2.84 13.81
C GLN A 437 -3.79 -2.16 13.86
N VAL A 438 -4.32 -1.68 12.71
CA VAL A 438 -5.70 -1.16 12.66
C VAL A 438 -6.69 -2.27 13.01
N GLY A 439 -6.54 -3.45 12.40
CA GLY A 439 -7.41 -4.60 12.70
C GLY A 439 -7.30 -5.09 14.14
N ILE A 440 -6.08 -5.15 14.70
CA ILE A 440 -5.86 -5.56 16.09
C ILE A 440 -6.61 -4.64 17.04
N LYS A 441 -6.50 -3.33 16.83
CA LYS A 441 -7.19 -2.32 17.64
C LYS A 441 -8.72 -2.37 17.42
N ALA A 442 -9.18 -2.53 16.19
CA ALA A 442 -10.60 -2.52 15.85
C ALA A 442 -11.39 -3.64 16.55
N ILE A 443 -10.81 -4.83 16.72
CA ILE A 443 -11.47 -5.95 17.41
C ILE A 443 -10.98 -6.19 18.85
N ASN A 444 -10.13 -5.31 19.39
CA ASN A 444 -9.47 -5.49 20.69
C ASN A 444 -8.75 -6.84 20.82
N SER A 445 -8.07 -7.26 19.75
CA SER A 445 -7.34 -8.54 19.72
C SER A 445 -6.17 -8.52 20.71
N PRO A 446 -5.90 -9.64 21.43
CA PRO A 446 -4.73 -9.77 22.29
C PRO A 446 -3.42 -9.98 21.51
N LEU A 447 -3.48 -10.17 20.19
CA LEU A 447 -2.30 -10.38 19.36
C LEU A 447 -1.33 -9.20 19.42
N VAL A 448 -0.05 -9.51 19.64
CA VAL A 448 1.01 -8.50 19.57
C VAL A 448 1.61 -8.47 18.17
N MET A 449 1.53 -7.33 17.51
CA MET A 449 2.15 -7.13 16.21
C MET A 449 3.68 -7.06 16.36
N SER A 450 4.42 -7.76 15.50
CA SER A 450 5.88 -7.70 15.42
C SER A 450 6.34 -7.70 13.96
N ASP A 451 7.51 -7.13 13.70
CA ASP A 451 8.20 -7.35 12.42
C ASP A 451 9.20 -8.51 12.56
N VAL A 452 9.55 -9.17 11.46
CA VAL A 452 10.60 -10.20 11.45
C VAL A 452 11.89 -9.67 12.07
N THR A 453 12.24 -8.41 11.77
CA THR A 453 13.44 -7.77 12.34
C THR A 453 13.38 -7.60 13.85
N SER A 454 12.19 -7.41 14.45
CA SER A 454 12.05 -7.34 15.92
C SER A 454 12.36 -8.68 16.59
N LEU A 455 11.95 -9.79 15.98
CA LEU A 455 12.24 -11.13 16.50
C LEU A 455 13.70 -11.53 16.28
N VAL A 456 14.27 -11.21 15.11
CA VAL A 456 15.70 -11.39 14.81
C VAL A 456 16.55 -10.57 15.78
N ALA A 457 16.22 -9.30 16.00
CA ALA A 457 16.94 -8.44 16.94
C ALA A 457 16.90 -9.03 18.36
N LYS A 458 15.73 -9.47 18.84
CA LYS A 458 15.62 -10.11 20.15
C LYS A 458 16.46 -11.39 20.26
N ALA A 459 16.40 -12.26 19.25
CA ALA A 459 17.13 -13.53 19.24
C ALA A 459 18.66 -13.35 19.11
N LEU A 460 19.09 -12.32 18.38
CA LEU A 460 20.51 -12.01 18.17
C LEU A 460 21.10 -11.20 19.34
N LEU A 461 20.42 -10.13 19.77
CA LEU A 461 20.93 -9.12 20.69
C LEU A 461 20.46 -9.30 22.14
N GLY A 462 19.51 -10.22 22.39
CA GLY A 462 18.86 -10.41 23.69
C GLY A 462 17.73 -9.41 23.98
N THR A 463 17.58 -8.36 23.16
CA THR A 463 16.52 -7.35 23.26
C THR A 463 16.19 -6.79 21.87
N ASN A 464 14.99 -6.24 21.71
CA ASN A 464 14.60 -5.47 20.52
C ASN A 464 14.29 -4.01 20.90
N ALA A 465 14.10 -3.14 19.91
CA ALA A 465 13.85 -1.72 20.12
C ALA A 465 12.59 -1.47 20.96
N GLU A 466 11.55 -2.29 20.79
CA GLU A 466 10.29 -2.18 21.54
C GLU A 466 10.49 -2.48 23.04
N GLU A 467 11.20 -3.56 23.36
CA GLU A 467 11.53 -3.98 24.72
C GLU A 467 12.51 -3.01 25.37
N ALA A 468 13.55 -2.58 24.66
CA ALA A 468 14.49 -1.58 25.13
C ALA A 468 13.79 -0.26 25.48
N ALA A 469 12.87 0.22 24.63
CA ALA A 469 12.09 1.43 24.89
C ALA A 469 11.14 1.30 26.09
N HIS A 470 10.66 0.09 26.39
CA HIS A 470 9.85 -0.18 27.57
C HIS A 470 10.72 -0.18 28.84
N ASN A 471 11.87 -0.86 28.81
CA ASN A 471 12.77 -0.96 29.96
C ASN A 471 13.30 0.40 30.40
N LEU A 472 13.66 1.27 29.44
CA LEU A 472 14.15 2.63 29.71
C LEU A 472 13.09 3.59 30.28
N LYS A 473 11.80 3.22 30.26
CA LYS A 473 10.73 3.99 30.91
C LYS A 473 10.42 3.47 32.32
N ALA A 474 10.83 2.25 32.63
CA ALA A 474 10.62 1.61 33.92
C ALA A 474 11.76 1.94 34.91
N GLU A 475 12.94 2.27 34.38
CA GLU A 475 14.06 2.94 35.08
C GLU A 475 13.82 4.45 35.19
#